data_AF-A0A7S2XUR9-F1
#
_entry.id   AF-A0A7S2XUR9-F1
#
_cell.length_a   1.000
_cell.length_b   1.000
_cell.length_c   1.000
_cell.angle_alpha   90.00
_cell.angle_beta   90.00
_cell.angle_gamma   90.00
#
_symmetry.space_group_name_H-M   'P 1'
#
loop_
_entity.id
_entity.type
_entity.pdbx_description
1 polymer ?
#
loop_
_entity_poly.entity_id
_entity_poly.type
_entity_poly.pdbx_seq_one_letter_code
_entity_poly.pdbx_strand_id
1 'polypeptide(L)'
;MNLLVLFLSYLLFIAFFVWICICTDPDGTGIAAKIRYVLAERLPYYFWKAIKKCLGKRFHDGLADYFDYILYRRNHLLQMLYLVIVCGAFGLAVLEVFPLIPNLYLASYHKPLSAVLCLVCLGSWGLACGVGPGEITAETLMYFDKYPYDDWMFEEKGCPTCKLKKLARSKHCRTCNMCVAKFDHHCAWLNQCVGMNNYRYFLLFLAVHVVFLWYGAVAVGLCMWDVVVRNNLLKARYVNRKTGQVVKLGHLDVFQYLMFREMRPMLVLVVCVVMGCCLVGFLGYHLLLIFHGTTTNEAYKWKGILQGHKILQKEWKALQEAQARQGETKKQEEGEEEEEGASGRAKKTRRSAAREGNNGNGGGSSEAGAKQSNTNEDDESQDTYRKDEPVDPGETPVNIYNRGFAQNMLDVIWPHSVRFTTTYKEHEE
;
A
#
# COMPACT_ATOMS: atom_id res chain seq x y z
N MET A 1 8.13 20.72 32.97
CA MET A 1 7.16 20.02 32.11
C MET A 1 7.12 18.57 32.56
N ASN A 2 5.94 17.99 32.78
CA ASN A 2 5.85 16.62 33.29
C ASN A 2 6.38 15.66 32.20
N LEU A 3 7.40 14.85 32.50
CA LEU A 3 7.99 13.93 31.51
C LEU A 3 6.94 12.97 30.94
N LEU A 4 5.92 12.63 31.72
CA LEU A 4 4.78 11.85 31.23
C LEU A 4 4.01 12.58 30.13
N VAL A 5 3.77 13.87 30.30
CA VAL A 5 3.06 14.68 29.30
C VAL A 5 3.89 14.74 28.02
N LEU A 6 5.22 14.91 28.14
CA LEU A 6 6.13 14.82 26.99
C LEU A 6 6.06 13.46 26.31
N PHE A 7 6.19 12.38 27.07
CA PHE A 7 6.18 11.02 26.55
C PHE A 7 4.86 10.65 25.87
N LEU A 8 3.73 10.93 26.52
CA LEU A 8 2.40 10.69 25.94
C LEU A 8 2.15 11.59 24.73
N SER A 9 2.57 12.86 24.78
CA SER A 9 2.45 13.76 23.63
C SER A 9 3.27 13.26 22.44
N TYR A 10 4.44 12.68 22.69
CA TYR A 10 5.29 12.10 21.66
C TYR A 10 4.66 10.83 21.05
N LEU A 11 4.16 9.92 21.88
CA LEU A 11 3.46 8.72 21.40
C LEU A 11 2.20 9.08 20.60
N LEU A 12 1.39 10.02 21.09
CA LEU A 12 0.21 10.50 20.39
C LEU A 12 0.57 11.20 19.08
N PHE A 13 1.65 11.97 19.06
CA PHE A 13 2.14 12.61 17.84
C PHE A 13 2.58 11.58 16.79
N ILE A 14 3.34 10.55 17.19
CA ILE A 14 3.72 9.45 16.30
C ILE A 14 2.47 8.70 15.81
N ALA A 15 1.58 8.32 16.72
CA ALA A 15 0.36 7.58 16.37
C ALA A 15 -0.51 8.38 15.40
N PHE A 16 -0.67 9.69 15.63
CA PHE A 16 -1.38 10.59 14.75
C PHE A 16 -0.70 10.74 13.38
N PHE A 17 0.63 10.91 13.35
CA PHE A 17 1.39 10.97 12.11
C PHE A 17 1.22 9.68 11.29
N VAL A 18 1.39 8.52 11.93
CA VAL A 18 1.21 7.21 11.31
C VAL A 18 -0.22 7.03 10.80
N TRP A 19 -1.22 7.38 11.61
CA TRP A 19 -2.63 7.31 11.23
C TRP A 19 -2.94 8.21 10.03
N ILE A 20 -2.43 9.45 10.01
CA ILE A 20 -2.61 10.36 8.87
C ILE A 20 -1.98 9.77 7.60
N CYS A 21 -0.76 9.25 7.69
CA CYS A 21 -0.06 8.71 6.53
C CYS A 21 -0.72 7.45 5.97
N ILE A 22 -1.30 6.59 6.83
CA ILE A 22 -1.90 5.31 6.44
C ILE A 22 -3.38 5.44 6.06
N CYS A 23 -4.17 6.15 6.87
CA CYS A 23 -5.63 6.14 6.76
C CYS A 23 -6.21 7.27 5.91
N THR A 24 -5.37 8.21 5.46
CA THR A 24 -5.83 9.36 4.68
C THR A 24 -5.52 9.19 3.20
N ASP A 25 -6.55 9.33 2.37
CA ASP A 25 -6.43 9.30 0.92
C ASP A 25 -5.53 10.44 0.40
N PRO A 26 -4.47 10.15 -0.39
CA PRO A 26 -3.67 11.18 -1.06
C PRO A 26 -4.48 12.16 -1.88
N ASP A 27 -5.51 11.68 -2.55
CA ASP A 27 -6.30 12.46 -3.50
C ASP A 27 -7.55 13.08 -2.85
N GLY A 28 -7.66 12.95 -1.52
CA GLY A 28 -8.77 13.48 -0.75
C GLY A 28 -8.77 15.01 -0.70
N THR A 29 -9.95 15.62 -0.62
CA THR A 29 -10.10 17.09 -0.52
C THR A 29 -10.27 17.59 0.93
N GLY A 30 -10.34 16.67 1.90
CA GLY A 30 -10.59 16.96 3.32
C GLY A 30 -9.38 17.52 4.09
N ILE A 31 -9.62 17.99 5.32
CA ILE A 31 -8.59 18.54 6.21
C ILE A 31 -7.46 17.53 6.47
N ALA A 32 -7.81 16.26 6.72
CA ALA A 32 -6.83 15.21 6.91
C ALA A 32 -5.89 15.06 5.69
N ALA A 33 -6.44 15.10 4.47
CA ALA A 33 -5.66 14.99 3.23
C ALA A 33 -4.71 16.18 3.05
N LYS A 34 -5.15 17.39 3.40
CA LYS A 34 -4.27 18.58 3.44
C LYS A 34 -3.14 18.42 4.45
N ILE A 35 -3.42 17.90 5.65
CA ILE A 35 -2.38 17.65 6.66
C ILE A 35 -1.39 16.59 6.15
N ARG A 36 -1.88 15.49 5.57
CA ARG A 36 -1.05 14.47 4.93
C ARG A 36 -0.16 15.07 3.86
N TYR A 37 -0.70 15.87 2.94
CA TYR A 37 0.06 16.54 1.89
C TYR A 37 1.18 17.41 2.46
N VAL A 38 0.90 18.17 3.53
CA VAL A 38 1.93 18.98 4.18
C VAL A 38 3.02 18.12 4.81
N LEU A 39 2.65 17.07 5.54
CA LEU A 39 3.58 16.21 6.29
C LEU A 39 4.40 15.27 5.38
N ALA A 40 3.76 14.66 4.38
CA ALA A 40 4.36 13.62 3.56
C ALA A 40 5.03 14.15 2.28
N GLU A 41 4.62 15.32 1.78
CA GLU A 41 5.15 15.87 0.52
C GLU A 41 5.85 17.21 0.74
N ARG A 42 5.15 18.18 1.32
CA ARG A 42 5.66 19.57 1.40
C ARG A 42 6.82 19.74 2.38
N LEU A 43 6.73 19.18 3.57
CA LEU A 43 7.79 19.22 4.58
C LEU A 43 9.07 18.53 4.08
N PRO A 44 9.02 17.28 3.60
CA PRO A 44 10.18 16.62 2.99
C PRO A 44 10.76 17.42 1.82
N TYR A 45 9.92 18.00 0.95
CA TYR A 45 10.38 18.84 -0.15
C TYR A 45 11.20 20.04 0.34
N TYR A 46 10.69 20.81 1.31
CA TYR A 46 11.43 21.96 1.84
C TYR A 46 12.66 21.54 2.65
N PHE A 47 12.60 20.41 3.35
CA PHE A 47 13.75 19.83 4.03
C PHE A 47 14.88 19.52 3.05
N TRP A 48 14.59 18.80 1.97
CA TRP A 48 15.57 18.50 0.91
C TRP A 48 16.06 19.77 0.20
N LYS A 49 15.18 20.73 -0.06
CA LYS A 49 15.55 22.04 -0.62
C LYS A 49 16.49 22.82 0.30
N ALA A 50 16.24 22.79 1.61
CA ALA A 50 17.09 23.43 2.60
C ALA A 50 18.46 22.75 2.70
N ILE A 51 18.52 21.42 2.72
CA ILE A 51 19.78 20.65 2.66
C ILE A 51 20.58 21.04 1.41
N LYS A 52 19.93 21.06 0.24
CA LYS A 52 20.59 21.44 -1.02
C LYS A 52 21.13 22.86 -1.00
N LYS A 53 20.40 23.80 -0.38
CA LYS A 53 20.80 25.21 -0.29
C LYS A 53 21.94 25.43 0.74
N CYS A 54 21.86 24.78 1.90
CA CYS A 54 22.79 25.00 3.00
C CYS A 54 24.07 24.17 2.88
N LEU A 55 23.97 22.92 2.41
CA LEU A 55 25.07 21.95 2.36
C LEU A 55 25.55 21.66 0.92
N GLY A 56 24.88 22.24 -0.07
CA GLY A 56 25.24 22.13 -1.48
C GLY A 56 24.67 20.89 -2.18
N LYS A 57 24.70 20.92 -3.52
CA LYS A 57 24.13 19.88 -4.39
C LYS A 57 24.80 18.51 -4.20
N ARG A 58 26.14 18.47 -4.11
CA ARG A 58 26.88 17.21 -3.95
C ARG A 58 26.49 16.45 -2.69
N PHE A 59 26.38 17.16 -1.57
CA PHE A 59 25.96 16.56 -0.30
C PHE A 59 24.51 16.09 -0.35
N HIS A 60 23.61 16.92 -0.90
CA HIS A 60 22.21 16.55 -1.10
C HIS A 60 22.08 15.26 -1.93
N ASP A 61 22.73 15.20 -3.09
CA ASP A 61 22.62 14.06 -4.00
C ASP A 61 23.24 12.80 -3.39
N GLY A 62 24.37 12.93 -2.68
CA GLY A 62 24.97 11.81 -1.95
C GLY A 62 24.10 11.31 -0.79
N LEU A 63 23.46 12.20 -0.04
CA LEU A 63 22.54 11.82 1.02
C LEU A 63 21.28 11.15 0.46
N ALA A 64 20.72 11.68 -0.63
CA ALA A 64 19.57 11.10 -1.32
C ALA A 64 19.89 9.70 -1.88
N ASP A 65 21.06 9.51 -2.50
CA ASP A 65 21.52 8.19 -2.97
C ASP A 65 21.72 7.21 -1.81
N TYR A 66 22.20 7.68 -0.66
CA TYR A 66 22.33 6.85 0.54
C TYR A 66 20.97 6.41 1.10
N PHE A 67 19.97 7.30 1.16
CA PHE A 67 18.61 6.92 1.53
C PHE A 67 17.98 5.96 0.50
N ASP A 68 18.21 6.18 -0.79
CA ASP A 68 17.77 5.28 -1.85
C ASP A 68 18.41 3.89 -1.71
N TYR A 69 19.70 3.86 -1.41
CA TYR A 69 20.42 2.61 -1.13
C TYR A 69 19.81 1.85 0.04
N ILE A 70 19.54 2.51 1.17
CA ILE A 70 18.97 1.87 2.37
C ILE A 70 17.55 1.35 2.11
N LEU A 71 16.68 2.16 1.51
CA LEU A 71 15.23 1.91 1.49
C LEU A 71 14.72 1.22 0.22
N TYR A 72 15.35 1.46 -0.93
CA TYR A 72 14.81 1.07 -2.25
C TYR A 72 15.72 0.12 -3.05
N ARG A 73 16.97 -0.06 -2.63
CA ARG A 73 17.91 -1.05 -3.21
C ARG A 73 18.09 -2.24 -2.27
N ARG A 74 18.43 -3.40 -2.84
CA ARG A 74 18.74 -4.60 -2.05
C ARG A 74 20.02 -4.39 -1.25
N ASN A 75 19.91 -4.52 0.06
CA ASN A 75 21.00 -4.43 1.01
C ASN A 75 20.59 -5.12 2.32
N HIS A 76 21.57 -5.46 3.16
CA HIS A 76 21.32 -6.20 4.41
C HIS A 76 21.12 -5.28 5.64
N LEU A 77 21.15 -3.95 5.50
CA LEU A 77 21.13 -3.03 6.65
C LEU A 77 19.85 -3.14 7.46
N LEU A 78 18.68 -3.27 6.82
CA LEU A 78 17.41 -3.43 7.54
C LEU A 78 17.27 -4.81 8.20
N GLN A 79 17.88 -5.85 7.65
CA GLN A 79 17.95 -7.16 8.29
C GLN A 79 18.84 -7.12 9.53
N MET A 80 20.00 -6.45 9.45
CA MET A 80 20.87 -6.22 10.60
C MET A 80 20.17 -5.37 11.67
N LEU A 81 19.49 -4.30 11.27
CA LEU A 81 18.71 -3.46 12.18
C LEU A 81 17.63 -4.28 12.90
N TYR A 82 16.90 -5.12 12.17
CA TYR A 82 15.93 -6.04 12.77
C TYR A 82 16.57 -6.95 13.82
N LEU A 83 17.71 -7.59 13.50
CA LEU A 83 18.42 -8.45 14.44
C LEU A 83 18.87 -7.69 15.69
N VAL A 84 19.41 -6.48 15.52
CA VAL A 84 19.82 -5.61 16.64
C VAL A 84 18.64 -5.27 17.53
N ILE A 85 17.48 -4.93 16.95
CA ILE A 85 16.28 -4.59 17.70
C ILE A 85 15.76 -5.81 18.48
N VAL A 86 15.57 -6.95 17.81
CA VAL A 86 15.00 -8.16 18.44
C VAL A 86 15.95 -8.75 19.48
N CYS A 87 17.20 -9.00 19.11
CA CYS A 87 18.19 -9.58 20.03
C CYS A 87 18.56 -8.60 21.15
N GLY A 88 18.62 -7.29 20.86
CA GLY A 88 18.88 -6.25 21.85
C GLY A 88 17.76 -6.12 22.87
N ALA A 89 16.50 -6.05 22.42
CA ALA A 89 15.34 -5.99 23.31
C ALA A 89 15.23 -7.27 24.16
N PHE A 90 15.45 -8.44 23.56
CA PHE A 90 15.46 -9.70 24.30
C PHE A 90 16.62 -9.77 25.30
N GLY A 91 17.83 -9.32 24.91
CA GLY A 91 18.98 -9.23 25.81
C GLY A 91 18.72 -8.33 27.01
N LEU A 92 18.09 -7.17 26.80
CA LEU A 92 17.63 -6.30 27.90
C LEU A 92 16.60 -7.01 28.79
N ALA A 93 15.66 -7.77 28.21
CA ALA A 93 14.70 -8.55 28.99
C ALA A 93 15.39 -9.64 29.83
N VAL A 94 16.41 -10.31 29.30
CA VAL A 94 17.20 -11.30 30.05
C VAL A 94 17.95 -10.64 31.22
N LEU A 95 18.53 -9.46 31.02
CA LEU A 95 19.31 -8.79 32.05
C LEU A 95 18.43 -8.13 33.13
N GLU A 96 17.30 -7.55 32.75
CA GLU A 96 16.52 -6.67 33.63
C GLU A 96 15.19 -7.28 34.08
N VAL A 97 14.57 -8.14 33.26
CA VAL A 97 13.24 -8.71 33.55
C VAL A 97 13.35 -10.11 34.11
N PHE A 98 14.26 -10.96 33.63
CA PHE A 98 14.39 -12.33 34.13
C PHE A 98 14.78 -12.40 35.61
N PRO A 99 15.57 -11.46 36.19
CA PRO A 99 15.79 -11.44 37.64
C PRO A 99 14.51 -11.21 38.46
N LEU A 100 13.47 -10.62 37.86
CA LEU A 100 12.15 -10.42 38.49
C LEU A 100 11.26 -11.67 38.42
N ILE A 101 11.74 -12.76 37.83
CA ILE A 101 11.03 -14.03 37.68
C ILE A 101 11.80 -15.12 38.47
N PRO A 102 11.14 -15.99 39.25
CA PRO A 102 9.70 -16.04 39.48
C PRO A 102 9.20 -14.92 40.39
N ASN A 103 7.92 -14.61 40.27
CA ASN A 103 7.18 -13.73 41.15
C ASN A 103 5.77 -14.28 41.37
N LEU A 104 4.92 -13.53 42.09
CA LEU A 104 3.55 -13.95 42.42
C LEU A 104 2.70 -14.28 41.18
N TYR A 105 3.00 -13.66 40.03
CA TYR A 105 2.23 -13.79 38.79
C TYR A 105 2.91 -14.67 37.74
N LEU A 106 4.24 -14.85 37.81
CA LEU A 106 5.02 -15.58 36.81
C LEU A 106 5.91 -16.62 37.46
N ALA A 107 5.69 -17.89 37.09
CA ALA A 107 6.54 -19.00 37.46
C ALA A 107 7.87 -19.04 36.67
N SER A 108 8.84 -19.82 37.16
CA SER A 108 10.20 -19.87 36.59
C SER A 108 10.27 -20.37 35.14
N TYR A 109 9.28 -21.16 34.67
CA TYR A 109 9.24 -21.67 33.30
C TYR A 109 9.05 -20.56 32.25
N HIS A 110 8.63 -19.35 32.64
CA HIS A 110 8.52 -18.24 31.72
C HIS A 110 9.88 -17.81 31.14
N LYS A 111 11.01 -18.07 31.83
CA LYS A 111 12.35 -17.79 31.29
C LYS A 111 12.68 -18.66 30.07
N PRO A 112 12.69 -20.01 30.16
CA PRO A 112 12.93 -20.86 28.99
C PRO A 112 11.85 -20.70 27.91
N LEU A 113 10.57 -20.49 28.29
CA LEU A 113 9.51 -20.23 27.31
C LEU A 113 9.78 -18.95 26.50
N SER A 114 10.21 -17.86 27.16
CA SER A 114 10.56 -16.61 26.46
C SER A 114 11.72 -16.81 25.49
N ALA A 115 12.72 -17.60 25.87
CA ALA A 115 13.85 -17.94 24.99
C ALA A 115 13.40 -18.75 23.78
N VAL A 116 12.55 -19.77 23.97
CA VAL A 116 11.97 -20.56 22.87
C VAL A 116 11.18 -19.66 21.92
N LEU A 117 10.31 -18.78 22.43
CA LEU A 117 9.53 -17.87 21.58
C LEU A 117 10.42 -16.91 20.79
N CYS A 118 11.51 -16.40 21.39
CA CYS A 118 12.49 -15.58 20.69
C CYS A 118 13.17 -16.36 19.55
N LEU A 119 13.57 -17.62 19.79
CA LEU A 119 14.14 -18.48 18.76
C LEU A 119 13.14 -18.79 17.64
N VAL A 120 11.86 -19.03 17.96
CA VAL A 120 10.81 -19.22 16.95
C VAL A 120 10.57 -17.95 16.13
N CYS A 121 10.67 -16.76 16.74
CA CYS A 121 10.64 -15.48 16.01
C CYS A 121 11.82 -15.35 15.03
N LEU A 122 13.04 -15.56 15.50
CA LEU A 122 14.23 -15.49 14.66
C LEU A 122 14.22 -16.55 13.56
N GLY A 123 13.76 -17.77 13.88
CA GLY A 123 13.61 -18.87 12.93
C GLY A 123 12.57 -18.58 11.84
N SER A 124 11.38 -18.11 12.22
CA SER A 124 10.32 -17.75 11.26
C SER A 124 10.74 -16.58 10.35
N TRP A 125 11.43 -15.57 10.90
CA TRP A 125 12.03 -14.50 10.09
C TRP A 125 13.12 -15.03 9.15
N GLY A 126 14.00 -15.91 9.63
CA GLY A 126 15.04 -16.54 8.82
C GLY A 126 14.45 -17.36 7.68
N LEU A 127 13.37 -18.10 7.93
CA LEU A 127 12.62 -18.82 6.88
C LEU A 127 12.02 -17.84 5.85
N ALA A 128 11.39 -16.76 6.30
CA ALA A 128 10.86 -15.74 5.42
C ALA A 128 11.96 -15.02 4.60
N CYS A 129 13.18 -14.91 5.14
CA CYS A 129 14.36 -14.38 4.44
C CYS A 129 15.03 -15.39 3.51
N GLY A 130 14.88 -16.69 3.75
CA GLY A 130 15.57 -17.73 2.99
C GLY A 130 14.75 -18.31 1.84
N VAL A 131 13.42 -18.37 1.97
CA VAL A 131 12.57 -18.96 0.93
C VAL A 131 12.23 -17.94 -0.16
N GLY A 132 12.64 -18.24 -1.38
CA GLY A 132 12.44 -17.38 -2.54
C GLY A 132 10.96 -17.12 -2.89
N PRO A 133 10.65 -15.99 -3.55
CA PRO A 133 9.29 -15.51 -3.73
C PRO A 133 8.46 -16.22 -4.80
N GLY A 134 9.09 -17.08 -5.61
CA GLY A 134 8.50 -17.64 -6.83
C GLY A 134 8.93 -16.84 -8.05
N GLU A 135 10.22 -16.91 -8.37
CA GLU A 135 10.79 -16.33 -9.59
C GLU A 135 10.23 -17.01 -10.82
N ILE A 136 9.80 -16.20 -11.80
CA ILE A 136 9.37 -16.68 -13.11
C ILE A 136 10.59 -16.65 -14.03
N THR A 137 11.07 -17.82 -14.41
CA THR A 137 12.05 -18.07 -15.47
C THR A 137 11.37 -18.83 -16.60
N ALA A 138 12.07 -19.08 -17.71
CA ALA A 138 11.54 -19.92 -18.79
C ALA A 138 11.18 -21.33 -18.30
N GLU A 139 11.95 -21.87 -17.35
CA GLU A 139 11.76 -23.22 -16.78
C GLU A 139 10.60 -23.26 -15.77
N THR A 140 10.45 -22.20 -14.97
CA THR A 140 9.45 -22.22 -13.88
C THR A 140 8.08 -21.70 -14.29
N LEU A 141 7.95 -21.10 -15.48
CA LEU A 141 6.74 -20.43 -15.96
C LEU A 141 5.48 -21.31 -15.86
N MET A 142 5.58 -22.57 -16.29
CA MET A 142 4.45 -23.49 -16.33
C MET A 142 3.86 -23.83 -14.94
N TYR A 143 4.66 -23.70 -13.88
CA TYR A 143 4.19 -23.93 -12.51
C TYR A 143 3.34 -22.77 -11.98
N PHE A 144 3.48 -21.59 -12.58
CA PHE A 144 2.81 -20.36 -12.15
C PHE A 144 1.66 -19.93 -13.06
N ASP A 145 1.61 -20.38 -14.32
CA ASP A 145 0.56 -20.01 -15.31
C ASP A 145 -0.76 -20.76 -15.02
N LYS A 146 -1.46 -20.34 -13.95
CA LYS A 146 -2.69 -20.99 -13.45
C LYS A 146 -3.85 -20.03 -13.21
N TYR A 147 -3.62 -18.72 -13.25
CA TYR A 147 -4.67 -17.73 -13.07
C TYR A 147 -5.14 -17.21 -14.43
N PRO A 148 -6.46 -17.06 -14.65
CA PRO A 148 -6.97 -16.43 -15.86
C PRO A 148 -6.58 -14.95 -15.91
N TYR A 149 -6.39 -14.43 -17.12
CA TYR A 149 -6.35 -12.99 -17.38
C TYR A 149 -7.75 -12.42 -17.20
N ASP A 150 -7.85 -11.25 -16.57
CA ASP A 150 -9.12 -10.55 -16.37
C ASP A 150 -9.30 -9.40 -17.36
N ASP A 151 -8.29 -9.10 -18.18
CA ASP A 151 -8.26 -8.05 -19.22
C ASP A 151 -8.48 -6.59 -18.73
N TRP A 152 -8.87 -6.38 -17.48
CA TRP A 152 -8.93 -5.05 -16.84
C TRP A 152 -7.69 -4.75 -15.98
N MET A 153 -7.14 -5.75 -15.29
CA MET A 153 -5.94 -5.61 -14.44
C MET A 153 -4.72 -6.34 -15.02
N PHE A 154 -4.97 -7.50 -15.60
CA PHE A 154 -3.99 -8.42 -16.16
C PHE A 154 -4.43 -8.82 -17.55
N GLU A 155 -3.77 -8.22 -18.53
CA GLU A 155 -3.81 -8.60 -19.94
C GLU A 155 -2.65 -9.54 -20.27
N GLU A 156 -2.83 -10.36 -21.30
CA GLU A 156 -1.79 -11.22 -21.83
C GLU A 156 -0.72 -10.39 -22.58
N LYS A 157 0.38 -10.08 -21.89
CA LYS A 157 1.52 -9.34 -22.45
C LYS A 157 2.86 -9.88 -21.99
N GLY A 158 3.93 -9.48 -22.67
CA GLY A 158 5.31 -9.76 -22.25
C GLY A 158 5.80 -8.81 -21.14
N CYS A 159 6.72 -9.27 -20.32
CA CYS A 159 7.54 -8.39 -19.49
C CYS A 159 8.61 -7.73 -20.39
N PRO A 160 8.67 -6.38 -20.49
CA PRO A 160 9.63 -5.72 -21.37
C PRO A 160 11.09 -5.90 -20.91
N THR A 161 11.31 -6.10 -19.61
CA THR A 161 12.65 -6.28 -19.01
C THR A 161 13.11 -7.73 -19.11
N CYS A 162 12.32 -8.67 -18.61
CA CYS A 162 12.71 -10.09 -18.57
C CYS A 162 12.50 -10.81 -19.92
N LYS A 163 11.74 -10.23 -20.86
CA LYS A 163 11.36 -10.84 -22.14
C LYS A 163 10.64 -12.19 -21.98
N LEU A 164 9.93 -12.37 -20.87
CA LEU A 164 9.10 -13.55 -20.57
C LEU A 164 7.62 -13.18 -20.63
N LYS A 165 6.74 -14.16 -20.88
CA LYS A 165 5.28 -13.99 -20.74
C LYS A 165 4.96 -13.52 -19.32
N LYS A 166 4.20 -12.43 -19.20
CA LYS A 166 3.77 -11.88 -17.91
C LYS A 166 2.49 -12.60 -17.49
N LEU A 167 2.63 -13.52 -16.56
CA LEU A 167 1.51 -14.28 -16.00
C LEU A 167 0.53 -13.37 -15.28
N ALA A 168 -0.76 -13.72 -15.27
CA ALA A 168 -1.75 -13.04 -14.44
C ALA A 168 -1.28 -13.00 -12.97
N ARG A 169 -1.49 -11.86 -12.31
CA ARG A 169 -1.01 -11.57 -10.94
C ARG A 169 0.52 -11.50 -10.76
N SER A 170 1.31 -11.63 -11.83
CA SER A 170 2.77 -11.44 -11.76
C SER A 170 3.20 -9.96 -11.92
N LYS A 171 4.38 -9.63 -11.41
CA LYS A 171 5.00 -8.31 -11.59
C LYS A 171 6.52 -8.42 -11.63
N HIS A 172 7.14 -7.61 -12.49
CA HIS A 172 8.58 -7.38 -12.45
C HIS A 172 8.92 -6.44 -11.29
N CYS A 173 9.75 -6.91 -10.36
CA CYS A 173 10.28 -6.07 -9.29
C CYS A 173 11.64 -5.51 -9.71
N ARG A 174 11.73 -4.19 -9.92
CA ARG A 174 13.00 -3.53 -10.29
C ARG A 174 14.10 -3.73 -9.25
N THR A 175 13.75 -3.69 -7.96
CA THR A 175 14.70 -3.87 -6.85
C THR A 175 15.32 -5.27 -6.85
N CYS A 176 14.54 -6.31 -7.16
CA CYS A 176 15.05 -7.68 -7.27
C CYS A 176 15.49 -8.06 -8.69
N ASN A 177 15.19 -7.22 -9.68
CA ASN A 177 15.42 -7.44 -11.11
C ASN A 177 14.88 -8.79 -11.63
N MET A 178 13.67 -9.16 -11.23
CA MET A 178 13.06 -10.45 -11.53
C MET A 178 11.53 -10.33 -11.63
N CYS A 179 10.90 -11.20 -12.42
CA CYS A 179 9.45 -11.40 -12.40
C CYS A 179 9.06 -12.33 -11.25
N VAL A 180 8.08 -11.92 -10.46
CA VAL A 180 7.59 -12.68 -9.31
C VAL A 180 6.14 -13.08 -9.53
N ALA A 181 5.83 -14.36 -9.37
CA ALA A 181 4.48 -14.89 -9.44
C ALA A 181 3.63 -14.43 -8.24
N LYS A 182 2.37 -14.07 -8.50
CA LYS A 182 1.43 -13.53 -7.49
C LYS A 182 2.11 -12.49 -6.57
N PHE A 183 2.70 -11.47 -7.19
CA PHE A 183 3.51 -10.47 -6.49
C PHE A 183 2.64 -9.69 -5.48
N ASP A 184 3.10 -9.64 -4.23
CA ASP A 184 2.46 -8.83 -3.19
C ASP A 184 3.19 -7.50 -3.02
N HIS A 185 4.43 -7.53 -2.51
CA HIS A 185 5.27 -6.36 -2.35
C HIS A 185 6.77 -6.73 -2.30
N HIS A 186 7.64 -5.73 -2.35
CA HIS A 186 9.05 -5.89 -1.98
C HIS A 186 9.21 -5.53 -0.51
N CYS A 187 9.71 -6.47 0.31
CA CYS A 187 9.89 -6.25 1.74
C CYS A 187 11.37 -6.04 2.06
N ALA A 188 11.74 -4.80 2.39
CA ALA A 188 13.12 -4.46 2.70
C ALA A 188 13.61 -5.16 4.00
N TRP A 189 12.71 -5.47 4.93
CA TRP A 189 13.00 -6.25 6.15
C TRP A 189 13.36 -7.72 5.88
N LEU A 190 12.95 -8.25 4.72
CA LEU A 190 13.32 -9.60 4.25
C LEU A 190 14.40 -9.56 3.16
N ASN A 191 14.76 -8.36 2.68
CA ASN A 191 15.66 -8.12 1.54
C ASN A 191 15.26 -8.93 0.27
N GLN A 192 13.95 -9.10 0.06
CA GLN A 192 13.39 -9.81 -1.09
C GLN A 192 11.90 -9.47 -1.31
N CYS A 193 11.35 -9.99 -2.41
CA CYS A 193 9.91 -9.91 -2.64
C CYS A 193 9.12 -10.86 -1.75
N VAL A 194 7.87 -10.50 -1.49
CA VAL A 194 6.82 -11.41 -1.03
C VAL A 194 5.96 -11.75 -2.24
N GLY A 195 5.84 -13.04 -2.53
CA GLY A 195 5.13 -13.58 -3.69
C GLY A 195 4.54 -14.95 -3.41
N MET A 196 4.11 -15.66 -4.45
CA MET A 196 3.37 -16.92 -4.34
C MET A 196 4.03 -17.93 -3.38
N ASN A 197 5.33 -18.15 -3.49
CA ASN A 197 5.99 -19.26 -2.79
C ASN A 197 6.33 -18.95 -1.33
N ASN A 198 6.52 -17.68 -0.97
CA ASN A 198 6.99 -17.29 0.36
C ASN A 198 5.96 -16.52 1.20
N TYR A 199 4.78 -16.20 0.65
CA TYR A 199 3.77 -15.43 1.38
C TYR A 199 3.34 -16.12 2.69
N ARG A 200 3.25 -17.46 2.72
CA ARG A 200 2.98 -18.22 3.96
C ARG A 200 4.03 -18.04 5.05
N TYR A 201 5.31 -17.96 4.68
CA TYR A 201 6.39 -17.76 5.66
C TYR A 201 6.41 -16.33 6.17
N PHE A 202 6.09 -15.36 5.29
CA PHE A 202 5.88 -13.98 5.71
C PHE A 202 4.71 -13.84 6.70
N LEU A 203 3.56 -14.50 6.46
CA LEU A 203 2.44 -14.50 7.41
C LEU A 203 2.80 -15.20 8.73
N LEU A 204 3.51 -16.33 8.66
CA LEU A 204 4.00 -17.03 9.85
C LEU A 204 4.93 -16.11 10.68
N PHE A 205 5.88 -15.45 10.02
CA PHE A 205 6.76 -14.46 10.63
C PHE A 205 5.97 -13.36 11.36
N LEU A 206 4.97 -12.76 10.71
CA LEU A 206 4.12 -11.74 11.33
C LEU A 206 3.33 -12.28 12.53
N ALA A 207 2.66 -13.43 12.37
CA ALA A 207 1.82 -14.01 13.42
C ALA A 207 2.65 -14.40 14.66
N VAL A 208 3.79 -15.04 14.45
CA VAL A 208 4.72 -15.41 15.53
C VAL A 208 5.24 -14.17 16.26
N HIS A 209 5.58 -13.10 15.53
CA HIS A 209 6.02 -11.84 16.14
C HIS A 209 4.94 -11.16 16.96
N VAL A 210 3.69 -11.16 16.48
CA VAL A 210 2.54 -10.66 17.24
C VAL A 210 2.44 -11.41 18.57
N VAL A 211 2.48 -12.73 18.54
CA VAL A 211 2.42 -13.56 19.76
C VAL A 211 3.57 -13.25 20.71
N PHE A 212 4.81 -13.17 20.21
CA PHE A 212 5.99 -12.91 21.03
C PHE A 212 5.96 -11.52 21.69
N LEU A 213 5.57 -10.48 20.95
CA LEU A 213 5.51 -9.12 21.48
C LEU A 213 4.40 -8.97 22.52
N TRP A 214 3.22 -9.55 22.30
CA TRP A 214 2.14 -9.51 23.28
C TRP A 214 2.41 -10.36 24.51
N TYR A 215 3.01 -11.54 24.33
CA TYR A 215 3.51 -12.34 25.46
C TYR A 215 4.54 -11.55 26.28
N GLY A 216 5.51 -10.91 25.61
CA GLY A 216 6.49 -10.05 26.26
C GLY A 216 5.85 -8.87 27.00
N ALA A 217 4.87 -8.20 26.39
CA ALA A 217 4.14 -7.11 27.02
C ALA A 217 3.41 -7.56 28.30
N VAL A 218 2.72 -8.70 28.25
CA VAL A 218 2.02 -9.27 29.41
C VAL A 218 3.02 -9.68 30.49
N ALA A 219 4.09 -10.40 30.14
CA ALA A 219 5.09 -10.86 31.11
C ALA A 219 5.79 -9.68 31.81
N VAL A 220 6.28 -8.70 31.04
CA VAL A 220 6.92 -7.51 31.61
C VAL A 220 5.93 -6.69 32.43
N GLY A 221 4.69 -6.52 31.95
CA GLY A 221 3.62 -5.84 32.68
C GLY A 221 3.31 -6.49 34.03
N LEU A 222 3.28 -7.82 34.10
CA LEU A 222 3.10 -8.56 35.36
C LEU A 222 4.30 -8.43 36.30
N CYS A 223 5.53 -8.41 35.79
CA CYS A 223 6.71 -8.09 36.60
C CYS A 223 6.63 -6.66 37.19
N MET A 224 6.22 -5.68 36.38
CA MET A 224 6.04 -4.30 36.86
C MET A 224 4.91 -4.19 37.88
N TRP A 225 3.84 -4.96 37.70
CA TRP A 225 2.76 -5.03 38.67
C TRP A 225 3.21 -5.63 40.01
N ASP A 226 4.05 -6.68 39.99
CA ASP A 226 4.67 -7.22 41.20
C ASP A 226 5.55 -6.17 41.92
N VAL A 227 6.33 -5.36 41.18
CA VAL A 227 7.07 -4.22 41.76
C VAL A 227 6.14 -3.23 42.46
N VAL A 228 4.98 -2.90 41.85
CA VAL A 228 3.97 -2.01 42.45
C VAL A 228 3.43 -2.58 43.77
N VAL A 229 3.11 -3.87 43.78
CA VAL A 229 2.53 -4.55 44.95
C VAL A 229 3.55 -4.68 46.08
N ARG A 230 4.77 -5.17 45.79
CA ARG A 230 5.82 -5.38 46.81
C ARG A 230 6.25 -4.07 47.48
N ASN A 231 6.36 -3.00 46.70
CA ASN A 231 6.72 -1.68 47.22
C ASN A 231 5.52 -0.90 47.77
N ASN A 232 4.31 -1.49 47.78
CA ASN A 232 3.07 -0.85 48.24
C ASN A 232 2.84 0.54 47.60
N LEU A 233 3.20 0.71 46.32
CA LEU A 233 3.25 2.03 45.68
C LEU A 233 1.88 2.72 45.63
N LEU A 234 0.79 1.95 45.48
CA LEU A 234 -0.58 2.47 45.49
C LEU A 234 -1.03 3.00 46.87
N LYS A 235 -0.29 2.70 47.93
CA LYS A 235 -0.51 3.23 49.29
C LYS A 235 0.54 4.27 49.70
N ALA A 236 1.60 4.44 48.90
CA ALA A 236 2.70 5.35 49.20
C ALA A 236 2.24 6.83 49.17
N ARG A 237 2.95 7.67 49.94
CA ARG A 237 2.69 9.11 50.07
C ARG A 237 3.99 9.88 49.86
N TYR A 238 3.92 11.06 49.27
CA TYR A 238 5.05 11.97 49.11
C TYR A 238 4.67 13.39 49.54
N VAL A 239 5.66 14.19 49.90
CA VAL A 239 5.45 15.61 50.22
C VAL A 239 5.61 16.42 48.95
N ASN A 240 4.56 17.14 48.56
CA ASN A 240 4.62 18.05 47.43
C ASN A 240 5.55 19.22 47.78
N ARG A 241 6.69 19.33 47.11
CA ARG A 241 7.72 20.34 47.41
C ARG A 241 7.23 21.79 47.26
N LYS A 242 6.19 22.04 46.47
CA LYS A 242 5.63 23.39 46.26
C LYS A 242 4.58 23.77 47.30
N THR A 243 3.73 22.82 47.70
CA THR A 243 2.59 23.10 48.60
C THR A 243 2.82 22.61 50.03
N GLY A 244 3.87 21.83 50.28
CA GLY A 244 4.15 21.19 51.56
C GLY A 244 3.17 20.07 51.93
N GLN A 245 2.16 19.80 51.11
CA GLN A 245 1.12 18.83 51.43
C GLN A 245 1.59 17.39 51.22
N VAL A 246 1.16 16.49 52.10
CA VAL A 246 1.33 15.05 51.93
C VAL A 246 0.27 14.55 50.96
N VAL A 247 0.70 14.11 49.78
CA VAL A 247 -0.17 13.61 48.71
C VAL A 247 0.04 12.11 48.55
N LYS A 248 -1.07 11.36 48.42
CA LYS A 248 -1.03 9.92 48.09
C LYS A 248 -0.71 9.76 46.61
N LEU A 249 0.14 8.79 46.25
CA LEU A 249 0.44 8.50 44.85
C LEU A 249 -0.82 8.03 44.11
N GLY A 250 -1.15 8.70 42.99
CA GLY A 250 -2.15 8.26 42.04
C GLY A 250 -1.57 7.25 41.03
N HIS A 251 -2.44 6.65 40.21
CA HIS A 251 -2.01 5.67 39.18
C HIS A 251 -0.99 6.25 38.20
N LEU A 252 -1.14 7.52 37.80
CA LEU A 252 -0.20 8.20 36.92
C LEU A 252 1.14 8.48 37.59
N ASP A 253 1.15 8.77 38.90
CA ASP A 253 2.39 8.96 39.66
C ASP A 253 3.17 7.65 39.78
N VAL A 254 2.45 6.53 39.99
CA VAL A 254 3.05 5.19 40.01
C VAL A 254 3.61 4.82 38.64
N PHE A 255 2.87 5.09 37.55
CA PHE A 255 3.38 4.88 36.20
C PHE A 255 4.65 5.71 35.93
N GLN A 256 4.66 6.98 36.32
CA GLN A 256 5.85 7.83 36.22
C GLN A 256 7.01 7.26 37.03
N TYR A 257 6.76 6.87 38.28
CA TYR A 257 7.76 6.24 39.13
C TYR A 257 8.39 5.03 38.44
N LEU A 258 7.59 4.14 37.85
CA LEU A 258 8.09 2.97 37.11
C LEU A 258 8.90 3.40 35.87
N MET A 259 8.42 4.35 35.08
CA MET A 259 9.16 4.85 33.91
C MET A 259 10.53 5.44 34.27
N PHE A 260 10.66 6.04 35.45
CA PHE A 260 11.91 6.64 35.91
C PHE A 260 12.83 5.66 36.63
N ARG A 261 12.29 4.86 37.55
CA ARG A 261 13.06 3.91 38.37
C ARG A 261 13.34 2.60 37.62
N GLU A 262 12.31 2.08 36.96
CA GLU A 262 12.35 0.84 36.18
C GLU A 262 12.42 1.14 34.67
N MET A 263 13.21 2.15 34.30
CA MET A 263 13.25 2.67 32.92
C MET A 263 13.53 1.58 31.88
N ARG A 264 14.41 0.63 32.17
CA ARG A 264 14.83 -0.42 31.22
C ARG A 264 13.71 -1.46 30.97
N PRO A 265 13.12 -2.11 32.00
CA PRO A 265 11.92 -2.94 31.80
C PRO A 265 10.76 -2.18 31.15
N MET A 266 10.54 -0.93 31.54
CA MET A 266 9.47 -0.11 30.95
C MET A 266 9.71 0.22 29.48
N LEU A 267 10.97 0.42 29.06
CA LEU A 267 11.31 0.59 27.64
C LEU A 267 10.98 -0.68 26.84
N VAL A 268 11.33 -1.86 27.37
CA VAL A 268 10.96 -3.14 26.74
C VAL A 268 9.44 -3.27 26.64
N LEU A 269 8.70 -2.96 27.70
CA LEU A 269 7.24 -2.98 27.69
C LEU A 269 6.64 -2.07 26.61
N VAL A 270 7.12 -0.82 26.52
CA VAL A 270 6.65 0.15 25.52
C VAL A 270 6.93 -0.36 24.10
N VAL A 271 8.13 -0.87 23.84
CA VAL A 271 8.48 -1.44 22.53
C VAL A 271 7.56 -2.62 22.20
N CYS A 272 7.36 -3.55 23.15
CA CYS A 272 6.46 -4.69 22.96
C CYS A 272 5.02 -4.27 22.63
N VAL A 273 4.46 -3.30 23.36
CA VAL A 273 3.09 -2.83 23.13
C VAL A 273 2.96 -2.07 21.80
N VAL A 274 3.83 -1.10 21.55
CA VAL A 274 3.75 -0.27 20.33
C VAL A 274 3.97 -1.13 19.10
N MET A 275 5.05 -1.93 19.06
CA MET A 275 5.32 -2.81 17.93
C MET A 275 4.28 -3.93 17.81
N GLY A 276 3.78 -4.46 18.94
CA GLY A 276 2.70 -5.45 18.96
C GLY A 276 1.43 -4.92 18.30
N CYS A 277 1.01 -3.70 18.61
CA CYS A 277 -0.12 -3.04 17.96
C CYS A 277 0.11 -2.82 16.46
N CYS A 278 1.30 -2.32 16.07
CA CYS A 278 1.64 -2.11 14.67
C CYS A 278 1.57 -3.42 13.87
N LEU A 279 2.12 -4.53 14.41
CA LEU A 279 2.11 -5.81 13.73
C LEU A 279 0.73 -6.49 13.73
N VAL A 280 -0.12 -6.27 14.73
CA VAL A 280 -1.53 -6.69 14.68
C VAL A 280 -2.26 -5.99 13.54
N GLY A 281 -2.08 -4.67 13.41
CA GLY A 281 -2.67 -3.92 12.29
C GLY A 281 -2.17 -4.41 10.93
N PHE A 282 -0.86 -4.67 10.82
CA PHE A 282 -0.27 -5.14 9.57
C PHE A 282 -0.70 -6.57 9.21
N LEU A 283 -0.73 -7.49 10.18
CA LEU A 283 -1.27 -8.83 9.98
C LEU A 283 -2.75 -8.79 9.61
N GLY A 284 -3.54 -7.96 10.30
CA GLY A 284 -4.96 -7.75 10.00
C GLY A 284 -5.18 -7.26 8.57
N TYR A 285 -4.36 -6.32 8.08
CA TYR A 285 -4.40 -5.88 6.69
C TYR A 285 -4.16 -7.03 5.71
N HIS A 286 -3.14 -7.87 5.94
CA HIS A 286 -2.90 -9.03 5.09
C HIS A 286 -4.03 -10.08 5.15
N LEU A 287 -4.66 -10.28 6.32
CA LEU A 287 -5.84 -11.14 6.44
C LEU A 287 -7.03 -10.58 5.65
N LEU A 288 -7.22 -9.27 5.62
CA LEU A 288 -8.24 -8.61 4.79
C LEU A 288 -7.95 -8.74 3.29
N LEU A 289 -6.68 -8.64 2.89
CA LEU A 289 -6.28 -8.89 1.50
C LEU A 289 -6.63 -10.32 1.07
N ILE A 290 -6.35 -11.31 1.93
CA ILE A 290 -6.71 -12.72 1.69
C ILE A 290 -8.22 -12.90 1.65
N PHE A 291 -8.96 -12.23 2.54
CA PHE A 291 -10.43 -12.24 2.53
C PHE A 291 -11.00 -11.74 1.21
N HIS A 292 -10.43 -10.67 0.65
CA HIS A 292 -10.83 -10.17 -0.66
C HIS A 292 -10.18 -10.89 -1.86
N GLY A 293 -9.31 -11.88 -1.64
CA GLY A 293 -8.62 -12.60 -2.71
C GLY A 293 -7.59 -11.75 -3.47
N THR A 294 -7.12 -10.67 -2.87
CA THR A 294 -6.21 -9.68 -3.48
C THR A 294 -4.80 -9.74 -2.89
N THR A 295 -3.81 -9.28 -3.63
CA THR A 295 -2.48 -8.91 -3.10
C THR A 295 -2.43 -7.41 -2.77
N THR A 296 -1.41 -6.98 -2.01
CA THR A 296 -1.15 -5.56 -1.74
C THR A 296 -1.06 -4.76 -3.03
N ASN A 297 -0.30 -5.26 -4.02
CA ASN A 297 -0.16 -4.63 -5.33
C ASN A 297 -1.49 -4.54 -6.12
N GLU A 298 -2.37 -5.53 -5.97
CA GLU A 298 -3.68 -5.52 -6.62
C GLU A 298 -4.65 -4.55 -5.94
N ALA A 299 -4.65 -4.50 -4.60
CA ALA A 299 -5.51 -3.60 -3.83
C ALA A 299 -5.31 -2.13 -4.22
N TYR A 300 -4.06 -1.70 -4.46
CA TYR A 300 -3.79 -0.34 -4.96
C TYR A 300 -4.33 -0.09 -6.37
N LYS A 301 -4.34 -1.10 -7.24
CA LYS A 301 -4.83 -0.97 -8.62
C LYS A 301 -6.35 -0.94 -8.70
N TRP A 302 -7.03 -1.72 -7.85
CA TRP A 302 -8.50 -1.80 -7.83
C TRP A 302 -9.18 -0.43 -7.66
N LYS A 303 -8.61 0.45 -6.83
CA LYS A 303 -9.12 1.81 -6.66
C LYS A 303 -9.15 2.58 -7.98
N GLY A 304 -8.04 2.53 -8.74
CA GLY A 304 -7.92 3.18 -10.04
C GLY A 304 -8.84 2.59 -11.10
N ILE A 305 -8.95 1.26 -11.17
CA ILE A 305 -9.82 0.55 -12.13
C ILE A 305 -11.29 0.93 -11.89
N LEU A 306 -11.75 0.87 -10.65
CA LEU A 306 -13.14 1.20 -10.32
C LEU A 306 -13.44 2.69 -10.55
N GLN A 307 -12.48 3.58 -10.29
CA GLN A 307 -12.64 5.00 -10.57
C GLN A 307 -12.69 5.28 -12.08
N GLY A 308 -11.79 4.67 -12.87
CA GLY A 308 -11.77 4.78 -14.32
C GLY A 308 -13.07 4.25 -14.94
N HIS A 309 -13.53 3.07 -14.51
CA HIS A 309 -14.80 2.51 -14.98
C HIS A 309 -16.00 3.41 -14.67
N LYS A 310 -16.05 4.04 -13.48
CA LYS A 310 -17.10 5.02 -13.14
C LYS A 310 -17.08 6.25 -14.03
N ILE A 311 -15.89 6.70 -14.46
CA ILE A 311 -15.75 7.84 -15.39
C ILE A 311 -16.29 7.42 -16.76
N LEU A 312 -15.83 6.28 -17.28
CA LEU A 312 -16.28 5.75 -18.58
C LEU A 312 -17.80 5.52 -18.61
N GLN A 313 -18.39 4.97 -17.55
CA GLN A 313 -19.86 4.83 -17.45
C GLN A 313 -20.60 6.16 -17.53
N LYS A 314 -20.07 7.22 -16.93
CA LYS A 314 -20.67 8.56 -17.00
C LYS A 314 -20.53 9.15 -18.39
N GLU A 315 -19.37 9.02 -19.01
CA GLU A 315 -19.11 9.51 -20.37
C GLU A 315 -19.99 8.78 -21.39
N TRP A 316 -20.09 7.45 -21.29
CA TRP A 316 -20.96 6.61 -22.10
C TRP A 316 -22.43 7.03 -21.99
N LYS A 317 -22.93 7.20 -20.76
CA LYS A 317 -24.31 7.66 -20.53
C LYS A 317 -24.55 9.07 -21.11
N ALA A 318 -23.62 9.99 -20.91
CA ALA A 318 -23.73 11.34 -21.47
C ALA A 318 -23.75 11.34 -23.00
N LEU A 319 -22.99 10.45 -23.63
CA LEU A 319 -22.99 10.25 -25.09
C LEU A 319 -24.31 9.67 -25.58
N GLN A 320 -24.86 8.66 -24.91
CA GLN A 320 -26.18 8.12 -25.22
C GLN A 320 -27.28 9.17 -25.11
N GLU A 321 -27.26 9.98 -24.05
CA GLU A 321 -28.21 11.08 -23.87
C GLU A 321 -28.05 12.18 -24.96
N ALA A 322 -26.81 12.48 -25.37
CA ALA A 322 -26.55 13.44 -26.45
C ALA A 322 -27.05 12.92 -27.81
N GLN A 323 -26.84 11.63 -28.09
CA GLN A 323 -27.35 10.97 -29.30
C GLN A 323 -28.89 10.92 -29.30
N ALA A 324 -29.51 10.61 -28.17
CA ALA A 324 -30.97 10.63 -28.03
C ALA A 324 -31.55 12.03 -28.28
N ARG A 325 -30.96 13.08 -27.69
CA ARG A 325 -31.37 14.48 -27.94
C ARG A 325 -31.25 14.87 -29.41
N GLN A 326 -30.15 14.52 -30.08
CA GLN A 326 -29.98 14.78 -31.52
C GLN A 326 -31.02 14.04 -32.37
N GLY A 327 -31.39 12.82 -31.98
CA GLY A 327 -32.46 12.06 -32.64
C GLY A 327 -33.85 12.67 -32.43
N GLU A 328 -34.13 13.24 -31.25
CA GLU A 328 -35.37 13.95 -30.96
C GLU A 328 -35.47 15.28 -31.71
N THR A 329 -34.39 16.07 -31.77
CA THR A 329 -34.35 17.33 -32.54
C THR A 329 -34.60 17.07 -34.02
N LYS A 330 -33.97 16.04 -34.61
CA LYS A 330 -34.23 15.67 -36.01
C LYS A 330 -35.69 15.26 -36.27
N LYS A 331 -36.32 14.53 -35.35
CA LYS A 331 -37.74 14.16 -35.47
C LYS A 331 -38.69 15.35 -35.34
N GLN A 332 -38.32 16.35 -34.54
CA GLN A 332 -39.09 17.60 -34.45
C GLN A 332 -38.94 18.44 -35.72
N GLU A 333 -37.73 18.57 -36.26
CA GLU A 333 -37.48 19.27 -37.54
C GLU A 333 -38.23 18.59 -38.70
N GLU A 334 -38.20 17.25 -38.79
CA GLU A 334 -38.95 16.50 -39.82
C GLU A 334 -40.48 16.62 -39.64
N GLY A 335 -40.99 16.68 -38.41
CA GLY A 335 -42.41 16.88 -38.13
C GLY A 335 -42.90 18.30 -38.43
N GLU A 336 -42.08 19.31 -38.14
CA GLU A 336 -42.35 20.71 -38.50
C GLU A 336 -42.32 20.94 -40.01
N GLU A 337 -41.41 20.28 -40.74
CA GLU A 337 -41.39 20.30 -42.22
C GLU A 337 -42.62 19.63 -42.85
N GLU A 338 -43.18 18.57 -42.25
CA GLU A 338 -44.44 17.95 -42.70
C GLU A 338 -45.67 18.84 -42.42
N GLU A 339 -45.74 19.51 -41.26
CA GLU A 339 -46.80 20.48 -40.94
C GLU A 339 -46.74 21.73 -41.82
N GLU A 340 -45.55 22.28 -42.07
CA GLU A 340 -45.34 23.39 -43.01
C GLU A 340 -45.59 22.96 -44.47
N GLY A 341 -45.30 21.71 -44.83
CA GLY A 341 -45.63 21.12 -46.13
C GLY A 341 -47.15 20.99 -46.37
N ALA A 342 -47.92 20.67 -45.32
CA ALA A 342 -49.39 20.63 -45.38
C ALA A 342 -50.02 22.03 -45.46
N SER A 343 -49.47 23.01 -44.73
CA SER A 343 -49.91 24.43 -44.76
C SER A 343 -49.48 25.16 -46.05
N GLY A 344 -48.30 24.84 -46.58
CA GLY A 344 -47.74 25.42 -47.81
C GLY A 344 -48.47 25.01 -49.10
N ARG A 345 -49.20 23.88 -49.08
CA ARG A 345 -50.02 23.42 -50.22
C ARG A 345 -51.23 24.32 -50.51
N ALA A 346 -51.63 25.19 -49.56
CA ALA A 346 -52.71 26.16 -49.74
C ALA A 346 -52.27 27.53 -50.32
N LYS A 347 -50.97 27.83 -50.42
CA LYS A 347 -50.48 29.15 -50.86
C LYS A 347 -49.53 29.16 -52.06
N LYS A 348 -49.15 27.99 -52.60
CA LYS A 348 -48.22 27.88 -53.73
C LYS A 348 -48.86 27.38 -55.03
N THR A 349 -50.09 27.80 -55.31
CA THR A 349 -50.71 27.73 -56.66
C THR A 349 -50.96 29.13 -57.22
N ARG A 350 -50.01 30.05 -57.05
CA ARG A 350 -50.04 31.33 -57.79
C ARG A 350 -48.68 32.01 -57.77
N ARG A 351 -47.78 31.54 -58.64
CA ARG A 351 -46.78 32.32 -59.39
C ARG A 351 -45.76 31.36 -59.96
N SER A 352 -46.16 30.72 -61.05
CA SER A 352 -45.25 30.22 -62.06
C SER A 352 -44.60 31.39 -62.79
N ALA A 353 -43.35 31.14 -63.19
CA ALA A 353 -42.68 31.69 -64.36
C ALA A 353 -42.43 33.20 -64.40
N ALA A 354 -41.16 33.59 -64.21
CA ALA A 354 -40.40 34.19 -65.30
C ALA A 354 -38.92 34.36 -64.95
N ARG A 355 -38.11 34.08 -65.97
CA ARG A 355 -36.88 34.77 -66.36
C ARG A 355 -35.51 34.19 -65.96
N GLU A 356 -35.01 33.44 -66.93
CA GLU A 356 -33.64 33.36 -67.45
C GLU A 356 -32.70 34.54 -67.15
N GLY A 357 -31.42 34.21 -66.99
CA GLY A 357 -30.35 34.96 -67.67
C GLY A 357 -29.12 35.37 -66.86
N ASN A 358 -28.04 34.60 -67.03
CA ASN A 358 -26.70 35.05 -67.43
C ASN A 358 -25.60 35.41 -66.39
N ASN A 359 -24.46 34.75 -66.63
CA ASN A 359 -23.03 35.12 -66.49
C ASN A 359 -22.37 35.57 -65.18
N GLY A 360 -21.15 35.05 -64.95
CA GLY A 360 -20.11 35.73 -64.17
C GLY A 360 -18.98 34.84 -63.67
N ASN A 361 -17.78 34.99 -64.25
CA ASN A 361 -16.53 34.24 -64.03
C ASN A 361 -15.63 34.90 -62.95
N GLY A 362 -14.63 34.15 -62.44
CA GLY A 362 -13.46 34.62 -61.67
C GLY A 362 -13.28 33.84 -60.37
N GLY A 363 -12.18 33.14 -60.05
CA GLY A 363 -10.78 33.26 -60.45
C GLY A 363 -9.98 33.89 -59.30
N GLY A 364 -9.15 33.12 -58.57
CA GLY A 364 -8.24 33.69 -57.56
C GLY A 364 -7.61 32.69 -56.59
N SER A 365 -6.34 32.37 -56.85
CA SER A 365 -5.38 31.55 -56.10
C SER A 365 -4.60 32.33 -55.03
N SER A 366 -4.06 31.63 -54.02
CA SER A 366 -2.74 31.82 -53.34
C SER A 366 -2.77 30.99 -52.04
N GLU A 367 -1.89 30.03 -51.72
CA GLU A 367 -0.41 29.93 -51.69
C GLU A 367 0.33 30.97 -50.83
N ALA A 368 0.78 30.51 -49.64
CA ALA A 368 2.07 30.79 -48.99
C ALA A 368 2.12 29.95 -47.69
N GLY A 369 3.18 29.25 -47.29
CA GLY A 369 4.58 29.34 -47.67
C GLY A 369 5.46 29.56 -46.44
N ALA A 370 5.99 28.46 -45.89
CA ALA A 370 7.28 28.31 -45.18
C ALA A 370 7.58 29.10 -43.88
N LYS A 371 8.02 28.38 -42.83
CA LYS A 371 9.45 28.32 -42.42
C LYS A 371 9.71 27.45 -41.17
N GLN A 372 10.51 26.41 -41.42
CA GLN A 372 11.51 25.71 -40.60
C GLN A 372 12.08 26.44 -39.36
N SER A 373 12.24 25.69 -38.25
CA SER A 373 13.52 25.54 -37.54
C SER A 373 13.54 24.34 -36.58
N ASN A 374 14.58 23.51 -36.71
CA ASN A 374 14.95 22.32 -35.93
C ASN A 374 15.11 22.54 -34.41
N THR A 375 14.84 21.49 -33.60
CA THR A 375 15.83 20.85 -32.70
C THR A 375 15.35 19.46 -32.21
N ASN A 376 16.13 18.43 -32.56
CA ASN A 376 16.47 17.14 -31.93
C ASN A 376 15.53 16.39 -30.96
N GLU A 377 15.31 15.12 -31.33
CA GLU A 377 15.41 13.87 -30.54
C GLU A 377 14.61 13.75 -29.24
N ASP A 378 13.42 13.16 -29.36
CA ASP A 378 12.90 12.15 -28.44
C ASP A 378 11.99 11.20 -29.23
N ASP A 379 12.17 9.90 -29.01
CA ASP A 379 11.52 8.76 -29.66
C ASP A 379 10.05 8.67 -29.21
N GLU A 380 9.21 9.56 -29.72
CA GLU A 380 7.75 9.42 -29.67
C GLU A 380 7.31 8.62 -30.90
N SER A 381 7.11 7.32 -30.71
CA SER A 381 6.23 6.57 -31.60
C SER A 381 4.89 7.29 -31.62
N GLN A 382 4.59 7.97 -32.72
CA GLN A 382 3.30 8.58 -33.01
C GLN A 382 2.23 7.49 -32.91
N ASP A 383 1.64 7.36 -31.73
CA ASP A 383 0.33 6.75 -31.57
C ASP A 383 -0.61 7.66 -32.36
N THR A 384 -0.97 7.21 -33.55
CA THR A 384 -2.10 7.78 -34.29
C THR A 384 -3.30 7.60 -33.39
N TYR A 385 -3.66 8.64 -32.63
CA TYR A 385 -4.93 8.73 -31.93
C TYR A 385 -6.03 8.65 -32.97
N ARG A 386 -6.45 7.42 -33.28
CA ARG A 386 -7.77 7.15 -33.83
C ARG A 386 -8.71 7.77 -32.81
N LYS A 387 -9.60 8.67 -33.23
CA LYS A 387 -10.75 9.05 -32.42
C LYS A 387 -11.55 7.77 -32.25
N ASP A 388 -11.26 7.03 -31.19
CA ASP A 388 -11.96 5.79 -30.90
C ASP A 388 -13.43 6.15 -30.73
N GLU A 389 -14.26 5.47 -31.49
CA GLU A 389 -15.70 5.50 -31.27
C GLU A 389 -15.95 5.19 -29.80
N PRO A 390 -16.96 5.80 -29.17
CA PRO A 390 -17.33 5.46 -27.81
C PRO A 390 -17.50 3.94 -27.70
N VAL A 391 -16.75 3.30 -26.80
CA VAL A 391 -16.87 1.88 -26.51
C VAL A 391 -17.72 1.73 -25.27
N ASP A 392 -18.73 0.85 -25.33
CA ASP A 392 -19.54 0.50 -24.17
C ASP A 392 -18.62 -0.02 -23.05
N PRO A 393 -18.57 0.65 -21.87
CA PRO A 393 -17.69 0.24 -20.78
C PRO A 393 -18.09 -1.10 -20.14
N GLY A 394 -19.23 -1.69 -20.52
CA GLY A 394 -19.65 -3.01 -20.08
C GLY A 394 -20.01 -3.08 -18.59
N GLU A 395 -20.02 -4.29 -18.04
CA GLU A 395 -20.32 -4.53 -16.63
C GLU A 395 -19.20 -4.05 -15.70
N THR A 396 -19.54 -3.78 -14.44
CA THR A 396 -18.57 -3.37 -13.44
C THR A 396 -17.53 -4.48 -13.19
N PRO A 397 -16.22 -4.17 -13.25
CA PRO A 397 -15.18 -5.17 -13.04
C PRO A 397 -15.33 -5.90 -11.71
N VAL A 398 -15.34 -7.24 -11.77
CA VAL A 398 -15.43 -8.14 -10.61
C VAL A 398 -14.08 -8.80 -10.37
N ASN A 399 -13.70 -8.95 -9.10
CA ASN A 399 -12.49 -9.69 -8.74
C ASN A 399 -12.69 -11.21 -8.87
N ILE A 400 -12.40 -11.74 -10.06
CA ILE A 400 -12.48 -13.18 -10.36
C ILE A 400 -11.51 -14.05 -9.53
N TYR A 401 -10.53 -13.44 -8.86
CA TYR A 401 -9.58 -14.15 -8.02
C TYR A 401 -10.08 -14.39 -6.59
N ASN A 402 -11.17 -13.74 -6.19
CA ASN A 402 -11.78 -13.97 -4.88
C ASN A 402 -12.64 -15.24 -4.90
N ARG A 403 -12.11 -16.32 -4.31
CA ARG A 403 -12.79 -17.63 -4.24
C ARG A 403 -13.39 -17.91 -2.84
N GLY A 404 -13.51 -16.87 -2.02
CA GLY A 404 -13.90 -16.97 -0.61
C GLY A 404 -12.69 -17.20 0.32
N PHE A 405 -12.82 -16.75 1.57
CA PHE A 405 -11.70 -16.68 2.52
C PHE A 405 -10.95 -18.01 2.69
N ALA A 406 -11.67 -19.13 2.86
CA ALA A 406 -11.05 -20.44 3.04
C ALA A 406 -10.19 -20.85 1.83
N GLN A 407 -10.72 -20.68 0.61
CA GLN A 407 -10.00 -21.03 -0.61
C GLN A 407 -8.82 -20.09 -0.87
N ASN A 408 -8.99 -18.79 -0.60
CA ASN A 408 -7.93 -17.82 -0.71
C ASN A 408 -6.79 -18.10 0.29
N MET A 409 -7.14 -18.49 1.52
CA MET A 409 -6.17 -18.86 2.55
C MET A 409 -5.43 -20.16 2.17
N LEU A 410 -6.14 -21.17 1.67
CA LEU A 410 -5.51 -22.39 1.14
C LEU A 410 -4.54 -22.08 0.00
N ASP A 411 -4.88 -21.16 -0.89
CA ASP A 411 -4.01 -20.70 -1.99
C ASP A 411 -2.76 -19.95 -1.49
N VAL A 412 -2.76 -19.45 -0.25
CA VAL A 412 -1.58 -18.83 0.39
C VAL A 412 -0.75 -19.85 1.15
N ILE A 413 -1.38 -20.68 1.98
CA ILE A 413 -0.68 -21.69 2.81
C ILE A 413 -0.09 -22.80 1.92
N TRP A 414 -0.84 -23.21 0.90
CA TRP A 414 -0.51 -24.31 0.00
C TRP A 414 -0.73 -23.90 -1.48
N PRO A 415 0.07 -22.95 -2.00
CA PRO A 415 -0.07 -22.44 -3.35
C PRO A 415 0.09 -23.56 -4.39
N HIS A 416 -0.48 -23.36 -5.58
CA HIS A 416 -0.42 -24.35 -6.67
C HIS A 416 1.02 -24.75 -7.02
N SER A 417 1.96 -23.80 -7.01
CA SER A 417 3.38 -24.06 -7.25
C SER A 417 3.99 -25.13 -6.33
N VAL A 418 3.50 -25.25 -5.09
CA VAL A 418 3.97 -26.25 -4.12
C VAL A 418 3.23 -27.58 -4.27
N ARG A 419 1.96 -27.55 -4.69
CA ARG A 419 1.13 -28.77 -4.88
C ARG A 419 1.66 -29.69 -5.98
N PHE A 420 2.21 -29.12 -7.05
CA PHE A 420 2.59 -29.89 -8.24
C PHE A 420 4.06 -30.31 -8.28
N THR A 421 4.95 -29.69 -7.50
CA THR A 421 6.33 -30.17 -7.33
C THR A 421 6.41 -31.53 -6.64
N THR A 422 5.43 -31.88 -5.80
CA THR A 422 5.32 -33.21 -5.17
C THR A 422 4.87 -34.28 -6.15
N THR A 423 3.95 -33.97 -7.07
CA THR A 423 3.39 -34.95 -8.01
C THR A 423 4.33 -35.28 -9.17
N TYR A 424 5.18 -34.34 -9.60
CA TYR A 424 6.17 -34.61 -10.65
C TYR A 424 7.32 -35.50 -10.16
N LYS A 425 7.74 -35.36 -8.90
CA LYS A 425 8.76 -36.25 -8.30
C LYS A 425 8.29 -37.70 -8.20
N GLU A 426 7.00 -37.93 -7.99
CA GLU A 426 6.40 -39.27 -7.96
C GLU A 426 6.26 -39.91 -9.37
N HIS A 427 6.49 -39.14 -10.44
CA HIS A 427 6.46 -39.66 -11.82
C HIS A 427 7.86 -39.81 -12.44
N GLU A 428 8.92 -39.37 -11.75
CA GLU A 428 10.32 -39.52 -12.17
C GLU A 428 11.11 -40.58 -11.35
N GLU A 429 10.52 -41.14 -10.28
CA GLU A 429 10.98 -42.35 -9.58
C GLU A 429 10.18 -43.57 -10.05
#